data_AF-A0A845WV49-F1
#
_entry.id   AF-A0A845WV49-F1
#
_cell.length_a   1.000
_cell.length_b   1.000
_cell.length_c   1.000
_cell.angle_alpha   90.00
_cell.angle_beta   90.00
_cell.angle_gamma   90.00
#
_symmetry.space_group_name_H-M   'P 1'
#
loop_
_entity.id
_entity.type
_entity.pdbx_description
1 polymer ?
#
loop_
_entity_poly.entity_id
_entity_poly.type
_entity_poly.pdbx_seq_one_letter_code
_entity_poly.pdbx_strand_id
1 'polypeptide(L)'
;MDIVRTVSDAKRDFYAQHTRPINSIYRRVIEELMVEMHLLSVNAAFRYDSVYALGVTTAFDRFMSGYTPISDLDSIFSALCTAVGNSPEQCRQDAQTLNTIATQLTPEQLATWDSALVSVAAAQPLYDALKAIAFNDSFKYSRLFAIGLYTVLEQATDEALDQEQAQITLQEMGKTLHLPAEKLKKDLELYQSNLDKLSQAKEVLADALEASRKQRENREAEQAPADSVPSDS
;
A
#
# COMPACT_ATOMS: atom_id res chain seq x y z
N MET A 1 31.46 -7.78 13.08
CA MET A 1 30.74 -6.50 13.03
C MET A 1 29.79 -6.62 11.87
N ASP A 2 28.52 -6.88 12.14
CA ASP A 2 27.53 -6.84 11.06
C ASP A 2 27.38 -5.38 10.63
N ILE A 3 27.69 -5.11 9.37
CA ILE A 3 27.51 -3.79 8.77
C ILE A 3 26.00 -3.55 8.75
N VAL A 4 25.54 -2.58 9.55
CA VAL A 4 24.13 -2.17 9.53
C VAL A 4 23.81 -1.69 8.12
N ARG A 5 22.95 -2.43 7.44
CA ARG A 5 22.50 -2.16 6.07
C ARG A 5 21.95 -0.74 5.98
N THR A 6 22.31 0.00 4.94
CA THR A 6 21.84 1.39 4.75
C THR A 6 20.64 1.47 3.82
N VAL A 7 19.94 2.62 3.86
CA VAL A 7 18.91 2.97 2.86
C VAL A 7 19.48 2.91 1.44
N SER A 8 20.72 3.34 1.23
CA SER A 8 21.37 3.30 -0.08
C SER A 8 21.61 1.87 -0.55
N ASP A 9 21.91 0.94 0.36
CA ASP A 9 22.03 -0.49 0.02
C ASP A 9 20.66 -1.07 -0.37
N ALA A 10 19.60 -0.74 0.35
CA ALA A 10 18.24 -1.15 -0.01
C ALA A 10 17.84 -0.63 -1.40
N LYS A 11 18.07 0.66 -1.69
CA LYS A 11 17.80 1.24 -3.02
C LYS A 11 18.62 0.56 -4.13
N ARG A 12 19.90 0.28 -3.87
CA ARG A 12 20.75 -0.44 -4.82
C ARG A 12 20.20 -1.83 -5.11
N ASP A 13 19.82 -2.58 -4.08
CA ASP A 13 19.30 -3.93 -4.23
C ASP A 13 17.95 -3.96 -4.95
N PHE A 14 17.09 -2.96 -4.72
CA PHE A 14 15.86 -2.79 -5.49
C PHE A 14 16.13 -2.63 -6.99
N TYR A 15 16.99 -1.67 -7.37
CA TYR A 15 17.29 -1.40 -8.78
C TYR A 15 18.15 -2.48 -9.43
N ALA A 16 18.84 -3.32 -8.65
CA ALA A 16 19.50 -4.52 -9.15
C ALA A 16 18.49 -5.62 -9.55
N GLN A 17 17.34 -5.69 -8.87
CA GLN A 17 16.30 -6.69 -9.15
C GLN A 17 15.27 -6.20 -10.17
N HIS A 18 14.86 -4.93 -10.10
CA HIS A 18 13.96 -4.31 -11.05
C HIS A 18 14.69 -3.20 -11.84
N THR A 19 15.18 -3.56 -13.02
CA THR A 19 15.99 -2.67 -13.88
C THR A 19 15.15 -1.89 -14.90
N ARG A 20 13.85 -2.21 -15.03
CA ARG A 20 12.97 -1.54 -15.99
C ARG A 20 12.67 -0.10 -15.54
N PRO A 21 12.44 0.84 -16.47
CA PRO A 21 12.10 2.22 -16.11
C PRO A 21 10.75 2.30 -15.39
N ILE A 22 10.74 2.98 -14.25
CA ILE A 22 9.52 3.30 -13.50
C ILE A 22 9.18 4.77 -13.72
N ASN A 23 7.92 5.05 -14.08
CA ASN A 23 7.38 6.40 -14.18
C ASN A 23 7.62 7.19 -12.88
N SER A 24 7.99 8.46 -13.00
CA SER A 24 8.42 9.31 -11.88
C SER A 24 7.38 9.44 -10.76
N ILE A 25 6.08 9.45 -11.09
CA ILE A 25 4.99 9.53 -10.11
C ILE A 25 5.05 8.33 -9.15
N TYR A 26 5.14 7.12 -9.70
CA TYR A 26 5.19 5.88 -8.92
C TYR A 26 6.56 5.62 -8.30
N ARG A 27 7.64 6.08 -8.94
CA ARG A 27 9.00 5.98 -8.38
C ARG A 27 9.07 6.63 -7.01
N ARG A 28 8.49 7.83 -6.85
CA ARG A 28 8.46 8.52 -5.55
C ARG A 28 7.77 7.69 -4.47
N VAL A 29 6.60 7.11 -4.79
CA VAL A 29 5.86 6.23 -3.88
C VAL A 29 6.73 5.04 -3.45
N ILE A 30 7.35 4.36 -4.41
CA ILE A 30 8.17 3.17 -4.15
C ILE A 30 9.38 3.53 -3.28
N GLU A 31 10.06 4.64 -3.56
CA GLU A 31 11.21 5.07 -2.78
C GLU A 31 10.81 5.45 -1.34
N GLU A 32 9.71 6.19 -1.15
CA GLU A 32 9.21 6.54 0.19
C GLU A 32 8.83 5.28 0.98
N LEU A 33 8.11 4.35 0.35
CA LEU A 33 7.71 3.07 0.96
C LEU A 33 8.93 2.21 1.32
N MET A 34 9.92 2.12 0.43
CA MET A 34 11.15 1.36 0.66
C MET A 34 11.97 1.93 1.82
N VAL A 35 12.10 3.26 1.90
CA VAL A 35 12.78 3.92 3.02
C VAL A 35 12.07 3.63 4.33
N GLU A 36 10.74 3.76 4.37
CA GLU A 36 9.95 3.45 5.56
C GLU A 36 10.12 1.98 5.99
N MET A 37 9.97 1.04 5.07
CA MET A 37 10.13 -0.39 5.34
C MET A 37 11.55 -0.73 5.83
N HIS A 38 12.58 -0.12 5.24
CA HIS A 38 13.96 -0.32 5.67
C HIS A 38 14.23 0.23 7.08
N LEU A 39 13.77 1.45 7.38
CA LEU A 39 13.94 2.05 8.70
C LEU A 39 13.21 1.27 9.80
N LEU A 40 12.12 0.59 9.44
CA LEU A 40 11.46 -0.37 10.33
C LEU A 40 12.30 -1.64 10.49
N SER A 41 12.78 -2.25 9.40
CA SER A 41 13.48 -3.54 9.47
C SER A 41 14.79 -3.50 10.27
N VAL A 42 15.48 -2.35 10.31
CA VAL A 42 16.68 -2.16 11.13
C VAL A 42 16.39 -1.70 12.56
N ASN A 43 15.13 -1.45 12.92
CA ASN A 43 14.75 -1.06 14.27
C ASN A 43 14.72 -2.28 15.20
N ALA A 44 15.50 -2.25 16.29
CA ALA A 44 15.62 -3.38 17.22
C ALA A 44 14.29 -3.84 17.85
N ALA A 45 13.30 -2.95 17.94
CA ALA A 45 11.99 -3.20 18.52
C ALA A 45 10.95 -3.65 17.47
N PHE A 46 11.27 -3.52 16.18
CA PHE A 46 10.38 -3.95 15.10
C PHE A 46 10.33 -5.47 14.99
N ARG A 47 9.13 -5.99 14.82
CA ARG A 47 8.84 -7.39 14.53
C ARG A 47 7.88 -7.41 13.36
N TYR A 48 8.13 -8.32 12.42
CA TYR A 48 7.20 -8.59 11.35
C TYR A 48 5.94 -9.26 11.93
N ASP A 49 4.77 -8.84 11.45
CA ASP A 49 3.48 -9.46 11.74
C ASP A 49 2.56 -9.36 10.51
N SER A 50 1.49 -10.15 10.50
CA SER A 50 0.58 -10.24 9.37
C SER A 50 -0.22 -8.95 9.11
N VAL A 51 -0.48 -8.13 10.15
CA VAL A 51 -1.17 -6.84 10.00
C VAL A 51 -0.25 -5.83 9.31
N TYR A 52 1.04 -5.81 9.67
CA TYR A 52 2.07 -5.07 8.92
C TYR A 52 2.15 -5.54 7.46
N ALA A 53 2.16 -6.85 7.22
CA ALA A 53 2.21 -7.42 5.86
C ALA A 53 1.01 -7.00 5.01
N LEU A 54 -0.19 -7.02 5.59
CA LEU A 54 -1.40 -6.51 4.97
C LEU A 54 -1.25 -5.01 4.65
N GLY A 55 -0.76 -4.22 5.61
CA GLY A 55 -0.52 -2.79 5.42
C GLY A 55 0.45 -2.45 4.29
N VAL A 56 1.56 -3.17 4.19
CA VAL A 56 2.53 -3.05 3.07
C VAL A 56 1.84 -3.36 1.74
N THR A 57 1.11 -4.48 1.69
CA THR A 57 0.45 -4.96 0.48
C THR A 57 -0.63 -3.98 0.02
N THR A 58 -1.50 -3.55 0.93
CA THR A 58 -2.55 -2.56 0.63
C THR A 58 -1.96 -1.23 0.20
N ALA A 59 -0.96 -0.71 0.91
CA ALA A 59 -0.34 0.56 0.56
C ALA A 59 0.24 0.48 -0.87
N PHE A 60 0.99 -0.57 -1.17
CA PHE A 60 1.52 -0.79 -2.51
C PHE A 60 0.40 -0.84 -3.55
N ASP A 61 -0.59 -1.73 -3.38
CA ASP A 61 -1.63 -1.94 -4.38
C ASP A 61 -2.45 -0.67 -4.66
N ARG A 62 -2.81 0.08 -3.62
CA ARG A 62 -3.59 1.31 -3.80
C ARG A 62 -2.79 2.43 -4.44
N PHE A 63 -1.56 2.67 -3.97
CA PHE A 63 -0.75 3.72 -4.58
C PHE A 63 -0.33 3.35 -6.02
N MET A 64 -0.07 2.07 -6.30
CA MET A 64 0.32 1.57 -7.62
C MET A 64 -0.88 1.31 -8.55
N SER A 65 -2.11 1.52 -8.11
CA SER A 65 -3.31 1.40 -8.95
C SER A 65 -3.19 2.27 -10.21
N GLY A 66 -3.47 1.69 -11.38
CA GLY A 66 -3.32 2.39 -12.68
C GLY A 66 -1.89 2.48 -13.21
N TYR A 67 -0.91 1.78 -12.60
CA TYR A 67 0.44 1.66 -13.14
C TYR A 67 0.43 0.97 -14.51
N THR A 68 1.27 1.44 -15.43
CA THR A 68 1.48 0.82 -16.74
C THR A 68 2.98 0.65 -17.04
N PRO A 69 3.41 -0.52 -17.55
CA PRO A 69 2.62 -1.73 -17.82
C PRO A 69 2.29 -2.53 -16.53
N ILE A 70 1.08 -3.09 -16.45
CA ILE A 70 0.60 -3.87 -15.29
C ILE A 70 1.51 -5.08 -15.00
N SER A 71 2.12 -5.67 -16.04
CA SER A 71 3.03 -6.82 -15.93
C SER A 71 4.27 -6.57 -15.07
N ASP A 72 4.60 -5.32 -14.77
CA ASP A 72 5.76 -4.98 -13.94
C ASP A 72 5.42 -4.93 -12.45
N LEU A 73 4.13 -4.85 -12.07
CA LEU A 73 3.72 -4.68 -10.67
C LEU A 73 4.27 -5.76 -9.74
N ASP A 74 4.19 -7.02 -10.15
CA ASP A 74 4.71 -8.15 -9.37
C ASP A 74 6.23 -8.05 -9.20
N SER A 75 6.94 -7.70 -10.27
CA SER A 75 8.40 -7.51 -10.22
C SER A 75 8.79 -6.36 -9.31
N ILE A 76 8.05 -5.25 -9.33
CA ILE A 76 8.30 -4.10 -8.47
C ILE A 76 8.03 -4.46 -7.01
N PHE A 77 6.90 -5.12 -6.71
CA PHE A 77 6.56 -5.54 -5.35
C PHE A 77 7.61 -6.52 -4.81
N SER A 78 8.00 -7.52 -5.60
CA SER A 78 9.02 -8.50 -5.21
C SER A 78 10.37 -7.86 -4.94
N ALA A 79 10.80 -6.92 -5.80
CA ALA A 79 12.03 -6.17 -5.59
C ALA A 79 11.96 -5.30 -4.33
N LEU A 80 10.82 -4.66 -4.05
CA LEU A 80 10.60 -3.82 -2.87
C LEU A 80 10.73 -4.62 -1.57
N CYS A 81 10.02 -5.74 -1.45
CA CYS A 81 10.08 -6.61 -0.26
C CYS A 81 11.49 -7.17 -0.05
N THR A 82 12.09 -7.71 -1.10
CA THR A 82 13.42 -8.33 -1.02
C THR A 82 14.50 -7.30 -0.67
N ALA A 83 14.40 -6.06 -1.19
CA ALA A 83 15.33 -4.98 -0.90
C ALA A 83 15.41 -4.58 0.59
N VAL A 84 14.40 -4.91 1.39
CA VAL A 84 14.40 -4.65 2.84
C VAL A 84 14.54 -5.92 3.69
N GLY A 85 14.73 -7.08 3.03
CA GLY A 85 14.90 -8.38 3.69
C GLY A 85 13.60 -9.15 3.97
N ASN A 86 12.46 -8.72 3.41
CA ASN A 86 11.19 -9.44 3.54
C ASN A 86 11.02 -10.45 2.38
N SER A 87 10.29 -11.53 2.61
CA SER A 87 9.80 -12.41 1.53
C SER A 87 8.55 -11.80 0.90
N PRO A 88 8.52 -11.54 -0.43
CA PRO A 88 7.33 -11.06 -1.09
C PRO A 88 6.19 -12.07 -1.09
N GLU A 89 6.50 -13.37 -1.20
CA GLU A 89 5.52 -14.45 -1.14
C GLU A 89 4.84 -14.49 0.23
N GLN A 90 5.63 -14.41 1.31
CA GLN A 90 5.09 -14.35 2.67
C GLN A 90 4.22 -13.10 2.87
N CYS A 91 4.69 -11.93 2.44
CA CYS A 91 3.90 -10.70 2.51
C CYS A 91 2.53 -10.82 1.84
N ARG A 92 2.47 -11.37 0.61
CA ARG A 92 1.20 -11.56 -0.11
C ARG A 92 0.33 -12.61 0.55
N GLN A 93 0.90 -13.72 1.01
CA GLN A 93 0.16 -14.80 1.64
C GLN A 93 -0.46 -14.37 2.98
N ASP A 94 0.30 -13.68 3.83
CA ASP A 94 -0.18 -13.20 5.12
C ASP A 94 -1.27 -12.13 4.93
N ALA A 95 -1.08 -11.22 3.98
CA ALA A 95 -2.09 -10.22 3.61
C ALA A 95 -3.38 -10.87 3.09
N GLN A 96 -3.29 -11.84 2.19
CA GLN A 96 -4.45 -12.55 1.65
C GLN A 96 -5.19 -13.34 2.74
N THR A 97 -4.45 -13.98 3.63
CA THR A 97 -5.02 -14.71 4.77
C THR A 97 -5.79 -13.78 5.68
N LEU A 98 -5.21 -12.64 6.08
CA LEU A 98 -5.91 -11.66 6.91
C LEU A 98 -7.13 -11.05 6.22
N ASN A 99 -7.06 -10.74 4.92
CA ASN A 99 -8.23 -10.24 4.18
C ASN A 99 -9.37 -11.27 4.19
N THR A 100 -9.06 -12.55 3.97
CA THR A 100 -10.07 -13.64 3.98
C THR A 100 -10.69 -13.83 5.37
N ILE A 101 -9.92 -13.60 6.43
CA ILE A 101 -10.43 -13.60 7.80
C ILE A 101 -11.34 -12.40 8.03
N ALA A 102 -10.89 -11.21 7.62
CA ALA A 102 -11.60 -9.96 7.83
C ALA A 102 -13.01 -9.96 7.21
N THR A 103 -13.18 -10.57 6.03
CA THR A 103 -14.50 -10.70 5.37
C THR A 103 -15.50 -11.57 6.14
N GLN A 104 -15.08 -12.27 7.19
CA GLN A 104 -15.93 -13.08 8.06
C GLN A 104 -16.23 -12.41 9.40
N LEU A 105 -15.75 -11.18 9.59
CA LEU A 105 -15.89 -10.39 10.81
C LEU A 105 -16.84 -9.22 10.58
N THR A 106 -17.29 -8.62 11.66
CA THR A 106 -17.96 -7.31 11.65
C THR A 106 -17.08 -6.25 12.33
N PRO A 107 -17.31 -4.94 12.05
CA PRO A 107 -16.61 -3.85 12.72
C PRO A 107 -16.68 -3.92 14.26
N GLU A 108 -17.82 -4.36 14.81
CA GLU A 108 -18.04 -4.47 16.25
C GLU A 108 -17.17 -5.58 16.86
N GLN A 109 -16.98 -6.70 16.16
CA GLN A 109 -16.11 -7.79 16.62
C GLN A 109 -14.64 -7.39 16.63
N LEU A 110 -14.25 -6.41 15.80
CA LEU A 110 -12.87 -5.92 15.72
C LEU A 110 -12.53 -4.89 16.79
N ALA A 111 -13.51 -4.09 17.25
CA ALA A 111 -13.29 -2.94 18.14
C ALA A 111 -12.49 -3.27 19.41
N THR A 112 -12.78 -4.41 20.05
CA THR A 112 -12.17 -4.83 21.33
C THR A 112 -11.30 -6.09 21.24
N TRP A 113 -11.21 -6.72 20.06
CA TRP A 113 -10.47 -7.98 19.79
C TRP A 113 -10.58 -9.03 20.91
N ASP A 114 -11.77 -9.16 21.50
CA ASP A 114 -12.03 -9.99 22.68
C ASP A 114 -12.61 -11.37 22.33
N SER A 115 -13.36 -11.99 23.26
CA SER A 115 -14.05 -13.26 23.02
C SER A 115 -14.99 -13.25 21.80
N ALA A 116 -15.53 -12.09 21.43
CA ALA A 116 -16.34 -11.93 20.22
C ALA A 116 -15.52 -12.19 18.95
N LEU A 117 -14.26 -11.73 18.90
CA LEU A 117 -13.36 -12.01 17.79
C LEU A 117 -13.05 -13.51 17.71
N VAL A 118 -12.70 -14.13 18.84
CA VAL A 118 -12.34 -15.55 18.91
C VAL A 118 -13.55 -16.47 18.68
N SER A 119 -14.78 -15.96 18.79
CA SER A 119 -16.00 -16.73 18.46
C SER A 119 -16.07 -17.12 16.97
N VAL A 120 -15.37 -16.39 16.10
CA VAL A 120 -15.22 -16.71 14.69
C VAL A 120 -13.99 -17.61 14.52
N ALA A 121 -14.21 -18.89 14.18
CA ALA A 121 -13.15 -19.89 14.13
C ALA A 121 -11.97 -19.49 13.21
N ALA A 122 -12.24 -18.77 12.13
CA ALA A 122 -11.21 -18.28 11.21
C ALA A 122 -10.36 -17.14 11.79
N ALA A 123 -10.80 -16.45 12.84
CA ALA A 123 -10.17 -15.25 13.37
C ALA A 123 -8.96 -15.50 14.27
N GLN A 124 -8.66 -16.76 14.62
CA GLN A 124 -7.56 -17.11 15.51
C GLN A 124 -6.21 -16.49 15.09
N PRO A 125 -5.78 -16.51 13.80
CA PRO A 125 -4.52 -15.89 13.39
C PRO A 125 -4.47 -14.38 13.61
N LEU A 126 -5.60 -13.68 13.39
CA LEU A 126 -5.70 -12.24 13.65
C LEU A 126 -5.64 -11.95 15.15
N TYR A 127 -6.39 -12.71 15.95
CA TYR A 127 -6.36 -12.59 17.41
C TYR A 127 -4.95 -12.80 17.97
N ASP A 128 -4.23 -13.82 17.51
CA ASP A 128 -2.87 -14.12 17.95
C ASP A 128 -1.89 -12.99 17.60
N ALA A 129 -2.02 -12.40 16.40
CA ALA A 129 -1.23 -11.24 16.00
C ALA A 129 -1.51 -10.01 16.89
N LEU A 130 -2.78 -9.69 17.13
CA LEU A 130 -3.20 -8.57 17.98
C LEU A 130 -2.76 -8.75 19.43
N LYS A 131 -2.89 -9.98 19.96
CA LYS A 131 -2.44 -10.35 21.30
C LYS A 131 -0.93 -10.18 21.45
N ALA A 132 -0.14 -10.64 20.48
CA ALA A 132 1.32 -10.49 20.53
C ALA A 132 1.76 -9.02 20.59
N ILE A 133 0.97 -8.12 20.02
CA ILE A 133 1.20 -6.67 20.04
C ILE A 133 0.79 -6.06 21.38
N ALA A 134 -0.42 -6.35 21.85
CA ALA A 134 -0.93 -5.80 23.09
C ALA A 134 -0.08 -6.12 24.32
N PHE A 135 0.57 -7.30 24.34
CA PHE A 135 1.45 -7.74 25.43
C PHE A 135 2.94 -7.46 25.17
N ASN A 136 3.27 -6.63 24.17
CA ASN A 136 4.64 -6.21 23.88
C ASN A 136 4.83 -4.73 24.19
N ASP A 137 5.34 -4.42 25.39
CA ASP A 137 5.65 -3.05 25.85
C ASP A 137 6.63 -2.29 24.94
N SER A 138 7.40 -3.04 24.13
CA SER A 138 8.37 -2.49 23.18
C SER A 138 7.86 -2.49 21.74
N PHE A 139 6.56 -2.72 21.50
CA PHE A 139 6.02 -2.79 20.14
C PHE A 139 6.36 -1.54 19.32
N LYS A 140 6.97 -1.76 18.15
CA LYS A 140 7.30 -0.69 17.22
C LYS A 140 6.13 -0.41 16.28
N TYR A 141 5.31 0.57 16.68
CA TYR A 141 4.27 1.12 15.80
C TYR A 141 4.85 1.63 14.46
N SER A 142 4.08 1.43 13.39
CA SER A 142 4.33 1.98 12.06
C SER A 142 3.03 2.42 11.39
N ARG A 143 3.13 3.37 10.44
CA ARG A 143 2.00 3.77 9.60
C ARG A 143 1.50 2.60 8.75
N LEU A 144 2.40 1.74 8.28
CA LEU A 144 2.03 0.51 7.55
C LEU A 144 1.16 -0.41 8.41
N PHE A 145 1.49 -0.60 9.69
CA PHE A 145 0.64 -1.34 10.61
C PHE A 145 -0.75 -0.69 10.76
N ALA A 146 -0.83 0.64 10.87
CA ALA A 146 -2.11 1.34 10.91
C ALA A 146 -2.95 1.14 9.64
N ILE A 147 -2.33 1.19 8.46
CA ILE A 147 -2.99 0.88 7.18
C ILE A 147 -3.51 -0.56 7.18
N GLY A 148 -2.75 -1.51 7.75
CA GLY A 148 -3.19 -2.89 7.93
C GLY A 148 -4.47 -2.99 8.77
N LEU A 149 -4.50 -2.36 9.95
CA LEU A 149 -5.70 -2.32 10.81
C LEU A 149 -6.90 -1.68 10.10
N TYR A 150 -6.69 -0.55 9.43
CA TYR A 150 -7.73 0.10 8.63
C TYR A 150 -8.26 -0.83 7.54
N THR A 151 -7.37 -1.58 6.86
CA THR A 151 -7.77 -2.54 5.82
C THR A 151 -8.61 -3.66 6.40
N VAL A 152 -8.23 -4.24 7.55
CA VAL A 152 -9.04 -5.28 8.22
C VAL A 152 -10.45 -4.77 8.49
N LEU A 153 -10.57 -3.55 9.00
CA LEU A 153 -11.87 -2.93 9.28
C LEU A 153 -12.70 -2.71 8.01
N GLU A 154 -12.07 -2.23 6.94
CA GLU A 154 -12.71 -2.01 5.65
C GLU A 154 -13.17 -3.31 4.98
N GLN A 155 -12.47 -4.42 5.21
CA GLN A 155 -12.88 -5.74 4.70
C GLN A 155 -13.95 -6.42 5.55
N ALA A 156 -14.17 -5.98 6.80
CA ALA A 156 -15.19 -6.52 7.69
C ALA A 156 -16.60 -5.96 7.44
N THR A 157 -16.77 -5.18 6.37
CA THR A 157 -18.06 -4.65 5.94
C THR A 157 -18.17 -4.72 4.43
N ASP A 158 -19.34 -5.14 3.93
CA ASP A 158 -19.67 -5.10 2.50
C ASP A 158 -20.13 -3.70 2.06
N GLU A 159 -20.45 -2.83 3.01
CA GLU A 159 -20.86 -1.45 2.77
C GLU A 159 -19.66 -0.51 2.77
N ALA A 160 -19.80 0.66 2.12
CA ALA A 160 -18.80 1.70 2.21
C ALA A 160 -18.59 2.07 3.69
N LEU A 161 -17.38 1.85 4.18
CA LEU A 161 -17.05 2.08 5.58
C LEU A 161 -17.27 3.56 5.93
N ASP A 162 -18.26 3.79 6.81
CA ASP A 162 -18.52 5.12 7.34
C ASP A 162 -17.28 5.64 8.07
N GLN A 163 -16.83 6.84 7.71
CA GLN A 163 -15.54 7.37 8.18
C GLN A 163 -15.58 7.71 9.67
N GLU A 164 -16.72 8.15 10.20
CA GLU A 164 -16.87 8.44 11.61
C GLU A 164 -16.82 7.14 12.43
N GLN A 165 -17.59 6.13 12.00
CA GLN A 165 -17.59 4.80 12.62
C GLN A 165 -16.20 4.15 12.53
N ALA A 166 -15.52 4.27 11.39
CA ALA A 166 -14.16 3.77 11.21
C ALA A 166 -13.22 4.37 12.25
N GLN A 167 -13.28 5.69 12.42
CA GLN A 167 -12.44 6.41 13.36
C GLN A 167 -12.75 6.00 14.80
N ILE A 168 -14.02 5.83 15.16
CA ILE A 168 -14.44 5.34 16.49
C ILE A 168 -13.85 3.95 16.74
N THR A 169 -14.10 2.99 15.84
CA THR A 169 -13.62 1.61 15.97
C THR A 169 -12.09 1.56 16.07
N LEU A 170 -11.37 2.32 15.24
CA LEU A 170 -9.90 2.36 15.26
C LEU A 170 -9.35 3.02 16.54
N GLN A 171 -10.04 4.00 17.12
CA GLN A 171 -9.67 4.58 18.41
C GLN A 171 -9.83 3.56 19.55
N GLU A 172 -10.89 2.76 19.52
CA GLU A 172 -11.13 1.70 20.49
C GLU A 172 -10.08 0.58 20.36
N MET A 173 -9.82 0.11 19.14
CA MET A 173 -8.73 -0.83 18.84
C MET A 173 -7.37 -0.27 19.29
N GLY A 174 -7.10 1.01 19.01
CA GLY A 174 -5.87 1.67 19.40
C GLY A 174 -5.67 1.71 20.92
N LYS A 175 -6.74 1.92 21.69
CA LYS A 175 -6.67 1.88 23.16
C LYS A 175 -6.36 0.49 23.69
N THR A 176 -7.04 -0.54 23.20
CA THR A 176 -6.88 -1.92 23.68
C THR A 176 -5.55 -2.53 23.28
N LEU A 177 -4.97 -2.10 22.15
CA LEU A 177 -3.64 -2.49 21.67
C LEU A 177 -2.51 -1.59 22.21
N HIS A 178 -2.81 -0.63 23.10
CA HIS A 178 -1.85 0.34 23.64
C HIS A 178 -1.08 1.14 22.57
N LEU A 179 -1.74 1.43 21.44
CA LEU A 179 -1.15 2.19 20.33
C LEU A 179 -1.17 3.71 20.60
N PRO A 180 -0.26 4.47 19.98
CA PRO A 180 -0.26 5.93 20.07
C PRO A 180 -1.45 6.53 19.29
N ALA A 181 -2.58 6.73 19.96
CA ALA A 181 -3.86 7.14 19.35
C ALA A 181 -3.76 8.37 18.41
N GLU A 182 -3.07 9.43 18.85
CA GLU A 182 -2.88 10.64 18.03
C GLU A 182 -2.05 10.38 16.76
N LYS A 183 -1.08 9.45 16.83
CA LYS A 183 -0.30 9.07 15.65
C LYS A 183 -1.13 8.21 14.71
N LEU A 184 -1.86 7.22 15.25
CA LEU A 184 -2.76 6.36 14.48
C LEU A 184 -3.73 7.18 13.65
N LYS A 185 -4.41 8.16 14.26
CA LYS A 185 -5.34 9.05 13.57
C LYS A 185 -4.66 9.82 12.44
N LYS A 186 -3.56 10.52 12.74
CA LYS A 186 -2.84 11.37 11.78
C LYS A 186 -2.26 10.58 10.61
N ASP A 187 -1.73 9.39 10.88
CA ASP A 187 -1.12 8.53 9.87
C ASP A 187 -2.18 8.02 8.87
N LEU A 188 -3.40 7.74 9.33
CA LEU A 188 -4.52 7.33 8.49
C LEU A 188 -5.12 8.51 7.70
N GLU A 189 -5.28 9.67 8.31
CA GLU A 189 -5.69 10.91 7.60
C GLU A 189 -4.71 11.26 6.48
N LEU A 190 -3.40 11.17 6.78
CA LEU A 190 -2.35 11.42 5.79
C LEU A 190 -2.35 10.37 4.69
N TYR A 191 -2.56 9.09 5.02
CA TYR A 191 -2.67 8.01 4.06
C TYR A 191 -3.82 8.25 3.07
N GLN A 192 -5.03 8.53 3.56
CA GLN A 192 -6.20 8.83 2.74
C GLN A 192 -5.96 10.07 1.87
N SER A 193 -5.45 11.16 2.46
CA SER A 193 -5.12 12.39 1.73
C SER A 193 -4.09 12.16 0.61
N ASN A 194 -3.10 11.29 0.84
CA ASN A 194 -2.10 10.97 -0.17
C ASN A 194 -2.67 10.11 -1.30
N LEU A 195 -3.63 9.23 -1.02
CA LEU A 195 -4.35 8.49 -2.06
C LEU A 195 -5.14 9.45 -2.96
N ASP A 196 -5.86 10.42 -2.36
CA ASP A 196 -6.63 11.41 -3.13
C ASP A 196 -5.73 12.27 -4.02
N LYS A 197 -4.63 12.80 -3.46
CA LYS A 197 -3.65 13.58 -4.22
C LYS A 197 -3.06 12.78 -5.38
N LEU A 198 -2.80 11.49 -5.16
CA LEU A 198 -2.27 10.64 -6.21
C LEU A 198 -3.31 10.36 -7.29
N SER A 199 -4.58 10.16 -6.92
CA SER A 199 -5.68 10.02 -7.88
C SER A 199 -5.80 11.26 -8.76
N GLN A 200 -5.81 12.45 -8.15
CA GLN A 200 -5.86 13.72 -8.87
C GLN A 200 -4.65 13.90 -9.80
N ALA A 201 -3.44 13.54 -9.35
CA ALA A 201 -2.25 13.60 -10.19
C ALA A 201 -2.31 12.64 -11.39
N LYS A 202 -2.92 11.46 -11.23
CA LYS A 202 -3.13 10.49 -12.32
C LYS A 202 -4.10 11.03 -13.36
N GLU A 203 -5.21 11.63 -12.93
CA GLU A 203 -6.19 12.26 -13.84
C GLU A 203 -5.56 13.38 -14.67
N VAL A 204 -4.85 14.31 -14.03
CA VAL A 204 -4.15 15.40 -14.73
C VAL A 204 -3.13 14.88 -15.76
N LEU A 205 -2.42 13.80 -15.43
CA LEU A 205 -1.47 13.18 -16.36
C LEU A 205 -2.17 12.48 -17.53
N ALA A 206 -3.30 11.81 -17.28
CA ALA A 206 -4.10 11.19 -18.33
C ALA A 206 -4.60 12.25 -19.34
N ASP A 207 -5.15 13.36 -18.84
CA ASP A 207 -5.62 14.48 -19.66
C ASP A 207 -4.49 15.10 -20.48
N ALA A 208 -3.31 15.30 -19.87
CA ALA A 208 -2.14 15.85 -20.55
C ALA A 208 -1.61 14.91 -21.66
N LEU A 209 -1.64 13.59 -21.43
CA LEU A 209 -1.26 12.60 -22.44
C LEU A 209 -2.26 12.56 -23.60
N GLU A 210 -3.56 12.62 -23.32
CA GLU A 210 -4.60 12.65 -24.35
C GLU A 210 -4.49 13.93 -25.20
N ALA A 211 -4.32 15.09 -24.56
CA ALA A 211 -4.10 16.36 -25.25
C ALA A 211 -2.85 16.33 -26.13
N SER A 212 -1.75 15.76 -25.62
CA SER A 212 -0.49 15.62 -26.38
C SER A 212 -0.63 14.68 -27.59
N ARG A 213 -1.39 13.58 -27.45
CA ARG A 213 -1.70 12.66 -28.56
C ARG A 213 -2.53 13.35 -29.63
N LYS A 214 -3.62 14.03 -29.26
CA LYS A 214 -4.46 14.80 -30.19
C LYS A 214 -3.67 15.88 -30.92
N GLN A 215 -2.79 16.61 -30.23
CA GLN A 215 -1.91 17.59 -30.87
C GLN A 215 -0.95 16.96 -31.87
N ARG A 216 -0.43 15.76 -31.58
CA ARG A 216 0.48 15.05 -32.48
C ARG A 216 -0.26 14.53 -33.71
N GLU A 217 -1.44 13.93 -33.53
CA GLU A 217 -2.31 13.46 -34.61
C GLU A 217 -2.75 14.61 -35.54
N ASN A 218 -3.13 15.76 -34.98
CA ASN A 218 -3.49 16.93 -35.78
C ASN A 218 -2.30 17.44 -36.60
N ARG A 219 -1.10 17.49 -36.03
CA ARG A 219 0.12 17.90 -36.75
C ARG A 219 0.50 16.91 -37.86
N GLU A 220 0.33 15.62 -37.61
CA GLU A 220 0.58 14.57 -38.61
C GLU A 220 -0.46 14.63 -39.74
N ALA A 221 -1.73 14.94 -39.44
CA ALA A 221 -2.79 15.13 -40.43
C ALA A 221 -2.60 16.40 -41.28
N GLU A 222 -2.13 17.50 -40.69
CA GLU A 222 -1.80 18.75 -41.41
C GLU A 222 -0.56 18.62 -42.30
N GLN A 223 0.33 17.66 -42.02
CA GLN A 223 1.55 17.38 -42.78
C GLN A 223 1.39 16.26 -43.83
N ALA A 224 0.21 15.64 -43.92
CA ALA A 224 -0.09 14.66 -44.97
C ALA A 224 -0.17 15.37 -46.34
N PRO A 225 0.58 14.92 -47.37
CA PRO A 225 0.58 15.58 -48.67
C PRO A 225 -0.81 15.49 -49.32
N ALA A 226 -1.31 16.63 -49.81
CA ALA A 226 -2.49 16.67 -50.67
C ALA A 226 -2.15 15.91 -51.96
N ASP A 227 -2.73 14.71 -52.12
CA ASP A 227 -2.56 13.91 -53.32
C ASP A 227 -2.91 14.75 -54.56
N SER A 228 -1.97 14.75 -55.48
CA SER A 228 -1.94 15.52 -56.72
C SER A 228 -3.25 15.41 -57.50
N VAL A 229 -3.84 16.57 -57.78
CA VAL A 229 -4.89 16.74 -58.81
C VAL A 229 -4.39 16.11 -60.11
N PRO A 230 -5.09 15.13 -60.72
CA PRO A 230 -4.71 14.62 -62.03
C PRO A 230 -4.92 15.74 -63.05
N SER A 231 -3.86 16.15 -63.74
CA SER A 231 -3.98 17.05 -64.90
C SER A 231 -4.57 16.26 -66.06
N ASP A 232 -5.72 16.68 -66.55
CA ASP A 232 -6.28 16.28 -67.85
C ASP A 232 -5.24 16.44 -68.96
N SER A 233 -5.05 15.39 -69.77
CA SER A 233 -4.56 15.44 -71.16
C SER A 233 -4.92 14.14 -71.88
#